data_AF-A0A3D5E0Q9-F1
#
_entry.id   AF-A0A3D5E0Q9-F1
#
_cell.length_a   1.000
_cell.length_b   1.000
_cell.length_c   1.000
_cell.angle_alpha   90.00
_cell.angle_beta   90.00
_cell.angle_gamma   90.00
#
_symmetry.space_group_name_H-M   'P 1'
#
loop_
_entity.id
_entity.type
_entity.pdbx_description
1 polymer ?
#
loop_
_entity_poly.entity_id
_entity_poly.type
_entity_poly.pdbx_seq_one_letter_code
_entity_poly.pdbx_strand_id
1 'polypeptide(L)'
;MPGAKASLRAEQAELRDRMRALGLGYEQIAAEFTRRYRLRPRAAWRQAYGWSLNQAADQINATAAKIGLDRDGRAAMSGPHLSEYEQWPGHGPQPTGRKPTPHVLALLALTYGTPAVHDLLDMADYDRLSPTDLLILDKRRDPRQAAAGTSAGPLASETTAKPRVTLVPGNDAPGSAQDPVRLTGWTWSRWFQRRRRQAVVCWLPLWESPLPAVWGRTPGPEAML
;
A
#
# COMPACT_ATOMS: atom_id res chain seq x y z
N MET A 1 33.98 -21.02 7.04
CA MET A 1 33.64 -19.81 7.80
C MET A 1 32.16 -19.49 7.56
N PRO A 2 31.27 -19.62 8.55
CA PRO A 2 29.87 -19.25 8.37
C PRO A 2 29.76 -17.73 8.37
N GLY A 3 29.36 -17.15 7.24
CA GLY A 3 29.26 -15.71 7.03
C GLY A 3 28.27 -15.06 8.00
N ALA A 4 28.67 -13.92 8.56
CA ALA A 4 27.82 -13.12 9.44
C ALA A 4 26.46 -12.89 8.78
N LYS A 5 25.37 -13.21 9.50
CA LYS A 5 24.00 -12.93 9.07
C LYS A 5 23.92 -11.44 8.76
N ALA A 6 23.65 -11.09 7.50
CA ALA A 6 23.45 -9.70 7.11
C ALA A 6 22.39 -9.08 8.03
N SER A 7 22.63 -7.86 8.51
CA SER A 7 21.60 -7.15 9.27
C SER A 7 20.33 -7.03 8.42
N LEU A 8 19.14 -7.05 9.03
CA LEU A 8 17.88 -6.92 8.31
C LEU A 8 17.85 -5.68 7.39
N ARG A 9 18.51 -4.60 7.78
CA ARG A 9 18.68 -3.40 6.94
C ARG A 9 19.52 -3.65 5.70
N ALA A 10 20.60 -4.42 5.82
CA ALA A 10 21.44 -4.79 4.69
C ALA A 10 20.68 -5.73 3.73
N GLU A 11 19.92 -6.69 4.24
CA GLU A 11 19.06 -7.56 3.43
C GLU A 11 18.00 -6.75 2.66
N GLN A 12 17.36 -5.79 3.33
CA GLN A 12 16.40 -4.88 2.70
C GLN A 12 17.04 -4.03 1.60
N ALA A 13 18.23 -3.48 1.86
CA ALA A 13 18.97 -2.70 0.85
C ALA A 13 19.32 -3.55 -0.37
N GLU A 14 19.86 -4.75 -0.16
CA GLU A 14 20.21 -5.67 -1.25
C GLU A 14 18.98 -6.07 -2.09
N LEU A 15 17.85 -6.34 -1.44
CA LEU A 15 16.61 -6.67 -2.16
C LEU A 15 16.14 -5.50 -3.03
N ARG A 16 16.14 -4.28 -2.47
CA ARG A 16 15.78 -3.07 -3.23
C ARG A 16 16.69 -2.90 -4.43
N ASP A 17 18.01 -2.98 -4.24
CA ASP A 17 18.99 -2.74 -5.30
C ASP A 17 18.86 -3.79 -6.41
N ARG A 18 18.62 -5.05 -6.04
CA ARG A 18 18.32 -6.13 -6.99
C ARG A 18 17.04 -5.86 -7.80
N MET A 19 15.95 -5.46 -7.14
CA MET A 19 14.70 -5.14 -7.83
C MET A 19 14.86 -3.93 -8.76
N ARG A 20 15.63 -2.92 -8.35
CA ARG A 20 15.97 -1.76 -9.19
C ARG A 20 16.82 -2.15 -10.40
N ALA A 21 17.79 -3.05 -10.24
CA ALA A 21 18.59 -3.58 -11.34
C ALA A 21 17.75 -4.34 -12.38
N LEU A 22 16.64 -4.97 -11.95
CA LEU A 22 15.66 -5.61 -12.83
C LEU A 22 14.66 -4.63 -13.46
N GLY A 23 14.80 -3.32 -13.22
CA GLY A 23 13.91 -2.29 -13.76
C GLY A 23 12.58 -2.15 -13.03
N LEU A 24 12.41 -2.76 -11.85
CA LEU A 24 11.18 -2.61 -11.06
C LEU A 24 11.10 -1.21 -10.42
N GLY A 25 9.88 -0.68 -10.41
CA GLY A 25 9.56 0.61 -9.80
C GLY A 25 9.40 0.53 -8.28
N TYR A 26 9.28 1.69 -7.65
CA TYR A 26 9.10 1.80 -6.20
C TYR A 26 7.80 1.17 -5.71
N GLU A 27 6.74 1.16 -6.53
CA GLU A 27 5.48 0.49 -6.22
C GLU A 27 5.68 -1.01 -6.01
N GLN A 28 6.36 -1.68 -6.94
CA GLN A 28 6.61 -3.13 -6.86
C GLN A 28 7.52 -3.45 -5.68
N ILE A 29 8.51 -2.59 -5.42
CA ILE A 29 9.42 -2.75 -4.26
C ILE A 29 8.63 -2.60 -2.96
N ALA A 30 7.80 -1.55 -2.81
CA ALA A 30 6.98 -1.35 -1.63
C ALA A 30 6.05 -2.55 -1.38
N ALA A 31 5.44 -3.09 -2.44
CA ALA A 31 4.58 -4.27 -2.33
C ALA A 31 5.33 -5.52 -1.86
N GLU A 32 6.54 -5.77 -2.38
CA GLU A 32 7.39 -6.86 -1.90
C GLU A 32 7.84 -6.65 -0.45
N PHE A 33 8.13 -5.41 -0.05
CA PHE A 33 8.47 -5.09 1.34
C PHE A 33 7.31 -5.33 2.30
N THR A 34 6.09 -4.98 1.91
CA THR A 34 4.87 -5.31 2.69
C THR A 34 4.69 -6.82 2.83
N ARG A 35 4.89 -7.58 1.75
CA ARG A 35 4.72 -9.04 1.78
C ARG A 35 5.81 -9.75 2.60
N ARG A 36 7.08 -9.44 2.34
CA ARG A 36 8.24 -10.16 2.90
C ARG A 36 8.56 -9.74 4.33
N TYR A 37 8.51 -8.44 4.61
CA TYR A 37 8.90 -7.88 5.91
C TYR A 37 7.71 -7.42 6.75
N ARG A 38 6.47 -7.63 6.28
CA ARG A 38 5.23 -7.25 6.97
C ARG A 38 5.17 -5.76 7.30
N LEU A 39 5.84 -4.94 6.48
CA LEU A 39 5.78 -3.49 6.63
C LEU A 39 4.42 -2.97 6.20
N ARG A 40 3.91 -2.02 6.97
CA ARG A 40 2.71 -1.27 6.60
C ARG A 40 2.99 -0.43 5.35
N PRO A 41 2.00 -0.18 4.50
CA PRO A 41 2.23 0.46 3.21
C PRO A 41 3.04 1.76 3.29
N ARG A 42 2.74 2.64 4.27
CA ARG A 42 3.50 3.89 4.49
C ARG A 42 5.00 3.66 4.72
N ALA A 43 5.34 2.77 5.65
CA ALA A 43 6.74 2.42 5.92
C ALA A 43 7.39 1.69 4.74
N ALA A 44 6.64 0.85 4.04
CA ALA A 44 7.13 0.09 2.88
C ALA A 44 7.54 1.02 1.73
N TRP A 45 6.72 2.04 1.42
CA TRP A 45 7.07 3.06 0.43
C TRP A 45 8.36 3.81 0.80
N ARG A 46 8.51 4.24 2.06
CA ARG A 46 9.75 4.87 2.52
C ARG A 46 10.97 3.93 2.37
N GLN A 47 10.82 2.67 2.75
CA GLN A 47 11.89 1.67 2.62
C GLN A 47 12.21 1.34 1.16
N ALA A 48 11.23 1.40 0.25
CA ALA A 48 11.42 1.23 -1.18
C ALA A 48 12.34 2.32 -1.77
N TYR A 49 12.25 3.56 -1.28
CA TYR A 49 13.21 4.62 -1.60
C TYR A 49 14.56 4.49 -0.88
N GLY A 50 14.61 3.69 0.19
CA GLY A 50 15.79 3.54 1.03
C GLY A 50 16.05 4.70 1.97
N TRP A 51 15.02 5.50 2.26
CA TRP A 51 15.16 6.65 3.13
C TRP A 51 15.07 6.25 4.61
N SER A 52 15.94 6.87 5.41
CA SER A 52 15.73 6.96 6.85
C SER A 52 14.49 7.81 7.16
N LEU A 53 13.99 7.75 8.40
CA LEU A 53 12.85 8.60 8.82
C LEU A 53 13.17 10.10 8.65
N ASN A 54 14.40 10.52 8.97
CA ASN A 54 14.81 11.92 8.83
C ASN A 54 14.89 12.33 7.37
N GLN A 55 15.53 11.50 6.52
CA GLN A 55 15.59 11.77 5.08
C GLN A 55 14.19 11.87 4.46
N ALA A 56 13.27 10.98 4.86
CA ALA A 56 11.89 11.04 4.38
C ALA A 56 11.16 12.29 4.87
N ALA A 57 11.34 12.68 6.14
CA ALA A 57 10.80 13.92 6.67
C ALA A 57 11.31 15.14 5.90
N ASP A 58 12.60 15.19 5.56
CA ASP A 58 13.19 16.25 4.74
C ASP A 58 12.56 16.30 3.34
N GLN A 59 12.34 15.15 2.70
CA GLN A 59 11.66 15.08 1.39
C GLN A 59 10.19 15.54 1.48
N ILE A 60 9.49 15.21 2.57
CA ILE A 60 8.12 15.66 2.82
C ILE A 60 8.08 17.18 2.96
N ASN A 61 9.00 17.74 3.76
CA ASN A 61 9.10 19.19 3.95
C ASN A 61 9.46 19.92 2.65
N ALA A 62 10.40 19.37 1.87
CA ALA A 62 10.75 19.91 0.56
C ALA A 62 9.55 19.88 -0.40
N THR A 63 8.75 18.81 -0.36
CA THR A 63 7.50 18.71 -1.14
C THR A 63 6.49 19.76 -0.69
N ALA A 64 6.28 19.93 0.62
CA ALA A 64 5.36 20.90 1.20
C ALA A 64 5.74 22.35 0.84
N ALA A 65 7.03 22.68 0.90
CA ALA A 65 7.55 23.98 0.47
C ALA A 65 7.32 24.21 -1.03
N LYS A 66 7.60 23.20 -1.87
CA LYS A 66 7.42 23.27 -3.33
C LYS A 66 5.97 23.55 -3.75
N ILE A 67 5.00 22.99 -3.04
CA ILE A 67 3.57 23.20 -3.30
C ILE A 67 2.99 24.42 -2.57
N GLY A 68 3.83 25.19 -1.86
CA GLY A 68 3.41 26.40 -1.13
C GLY A 68 2.60 26.14 0.13
N LEU A 69 2.60 24.91 0.64
CA LEU A 69 1.84 24.52 1.83
C LEU A 69 2.51 24.99 3.13
N ASP A 70 3.84 25.02 3.16
CA ASP A 70 4.61 25.55 4.28
C ASP A 70 5.66 26.54 3.76
N ARG A 71 5.20 27.73 3.37
CA ARG A 71 6.08 28.80 2.85
C ARG A 71 7.05 29.32 3.93
N ASP A 72 6.67 29.21 5.19
CA ASP A 72 7.41 29.77 6.32
C ASP A 72 8.18 28.71 7.13
N GLY A 73 8.11 27.43 6.75
CA GLY A 73 8.77 26.31 7.45
C GLY A 73 8.29 26.08 8.89
N ARG A 74 7.09 26.56 9.25
CA ARG A 74 6.63 26.60 10.65
C ARG A 74 6.11 25.26 11.15
N ALA A 75 5.79 24.33 10.25
CA ALA A 75 5.23 23.03 10.61
C ALA A 75 6.02 21.89 9.95
N ALA A 76 7.34 21.90 10.16
CA ALA A 76 8.24 20.88 9.64
C ALA A 76 7.88 19.47 10.17
N MET A 77 7.66 18.53 9.25
CA MET A 77 7.64 17.10 9.53
C MET A 77 8.98 16.69 10.14
N SER A 78 8.94 15.87 11.18
CA SER A 78 10.12 15.30 11.83
C SER A 78 10.11 13.77 11.70
N GLY A 79 11.28 13.14 11.86
CA GLY A 79 11.39 11.67 11.85
C GLY A 79 10.46 10.97 12.87
N PRO A 80 10.39 11.44 14.14
CA PRO A 80 9.45 10.90 15.12
C PRO A 80 7.97 11.06 14.71
N HIS A 81 7.56 12.25 14.24
CA HIS A 81 6.18 12.45 13.78
C HIS A 81 5.83 11.55 12.60
N LEU A 82 6.75 11.39 11.65
CA LEU A 82 6.57 10.46 10.55
C LEU A 82 6.41 9.02 11.05
N SER A 83 7.22 8.60 12.03
CA SER A 83 7.11 7.26 12.64
C SER A 83 5.73 7.02 13.26
N GLU A 84 5.15 8.01 13.93
CA GLU A 84 3.80 7.91 14.49
C GLU A 84 2.75 7.68 13.40
N TYR A 85 2.84 8.42 12.28
CA TYR A 85 1.94 8.23 11.15
C TYR A 85 2.13 6.87 10.45
N GLU A 86 3.37 6.40 10.31
CA GLU A 86 3.68 5.09 9.72
C GLU A 86 3.12 3.93 10.56
N GLN A 87 3.08 4.10 11.89
CA GLN A 87 2.66 3.04 12.82
C GLN A 87 1.16 3.04 13.07
N TRP A 88 0.47 4.20 13.11
CA TRP A 88 -0.97 4.29 13.38
C TRP A 88 -1.81 3.43 12.43
N PRO A 89 -2.85 2.69 12.88
CA PRO A 89 -3.37 2.58 14.24
C PRO A 89 -2.61 1.60 15.16
N GLY A 90 -1.47 1.05 14.75
CA GLY A 90 -0.75 0.02 15.51
C GLY A 90 -1.40 -1.36 15.44
N HIS A 91 -0.89 -2.29 16.24
CA HIS A 91 -1.31 -3.71 16.22
C HIS A 91 -2.32 -4.08 17.33
N GLY A 92 -2.68 -3.12 18.20
CA GLY A 92 -3.54 -3.35 19.36
C GLY A 92 -5.04 -3.08 19.10
N PRO A 93 -5.90 -3.43 20.07
CA PRO A 93 -7.33 -3.12 20.00
C PRO A 93 -7.60 -1.62 20.05
N GLN A 94 -6.72 -0.83 20.66
CA GLN A 94 -6.82 0.64 20.69
C GLN A 94 -5.77 1.25 19.75
N PRO A 95 -6.11 2.32 19.00
CA PRO A 95 -5.18 2.87 18.05
C PRO A 95 -4.03 3.57 18.79
N THR A 96 -2.79 3.26 18.41
CA THR A 96 -1.58 3.92 18.92
C THR A 96 -0.99 4.87 17.89
N GLY A 97 -0.30 5.89 18.38
CA GLY A 97 0.30 6.94 17.55
C GLY A 97 -0.73 7.98 17.07
N ARG A 98 -0.26 8.88 16.21
CA ARG A 98 -1.06 9.99 15.70
C ARG A 98 -1.83 9.57 14.46
N LYS A 99 -3.15 9.75 14.49
CA LYS A 99 -4.01 9.54 13.31
C LYS A 99 -3.61 10.49 12.18
N PRO A 100 -3.26 9.99 10.98
CA PRO A 100 -2.94 10.84 9.85
C PRO A 100 -4.22 11.50 9.33
N THR A 101 -4.17 12.81 9.10
CA THR A 101 -5.27 13.54 8.48
C THR A 101 -5.30 13.25 6.97
N PRO A 102 -6.45 13.39 6.27
CA PRO A 102 -6.51 13.25 4.82
C PRO A 102 -5.50 14.13 4.08
N HIS A 103 -5.18 15.29 4.66
CA HIS A 103 -4.19 16.21 4.14
C HIS A 103 -2.75 15.66 4.25
N VAL A 104 -2.36 15.11 5.40
CA VAL A 104 -1.04 14.47 5.58
C VAL A 104 -0.90 13.27 4.64
N LEU A 105 -1.95 12.45 4.49
CA LEU A 105 -1.95 11.31 3.57
C LEU A 105 -1.75 11.75 2.11
N ALA A 106 -2.39 12.84 1.69
CA ALA A 106 -2.19 13.40 0.36
C ALA A 106 -0.77 13.93 0.16
N LEU A 107 -0.18 14.58 1.17
CA LEU A 107 1.20 15.05 1.11
C LEU A 107 2.19 13.87 1.00
N LEU A 108 2.01 12.82 1.80
CA LEU A 108 2.83 11.60 1.71
C LEU A 108 2.73 10.95 0.32
N ALA A 109 1.51 10.88 -0.23
CA ALA A 109 1.28 10.32 -1.57
C ALA A 109 2.03 11.10 -2.65
N LEU A 110 2.02 12.43 -2.55
CA LEU A 110 2.78 13.30 -3.44
C LEU A 110 4.30 13.11 -3.29
N THR A 111 4.81 13.05 -2.05
CA THR A 111 6.24 12.87 -1.79
C THR A 111 6.77 11.52 -2.26
N TYR A 112 6.01 10.44 -2.06
CA TYR A 112 6.39 9.11 -2.51
C TYR A 112 6.01 8.82 -3.97
N GLY A 113 5.37 9.76 -4.66
CA GLY A 113 4.93 9.57 -6.04
C GLY A 113 3.95 8.40 -6.20
N THR A 114 3.12 8.12 -5.19
CA THR A 114 2.15 7.04 -5.26
C THR A 114 1.03 7.39 -6.24
N PRO A 115 0.54 6.45 -7.08
CA PRO A 115 -0.58 6.70 -7.99
C PRO A 115 -1.86 7.12 -7.29
N ALA A 116 -2.16 6.56 -6.11
CA ALA A 116 -3.30 6.94 -5.30
C ALA A 116 -2.94 6.98 -3.81
N VAL A 117 -3.59 7.88 -3.05
CA VAL A 117 -3.45 7.94 -1.58
C VAL A 117 -3.82 6.61 -0.92
N HIS A 118 -4.72 5.85 -1.54
CA HIS A 118 -5.13 4.52 -1.09
C HIS A 118 -4.00 3.48 -1.09
N ASP A 119 -2.94 3.69 -1.87
CA ASP A 119 -1.75 2.82 -1.88
C ASP A 119 -0.91 2.95 -0.60
N LEU A 120 -1.23 3.95 0.23
CA LEU A 120 -0.65 4.16 1.56
C LEU A 120 -1.52 3.59 2.69
N LEU A 121 -2.68 3.01 2.39
CA LEU A 121 -3.64 2.53 3.38
C LEU A 121 -3.76 1.00 3.34
N ASP A 122 -3.74 0.37 4.51
CA ASP A 122 -4.10 -1.05 4.66
C ASP A 122 -5.47 -1.22 5.32
N MET A 123 -5.89 -2.48 5.51
CA MET A 123 -7.19 -2.80 6.11
C MET A 123 -7.38 -2.19 7.50
N ALA A 124 -6.34 -2.17 8.34
CA ALA A 124 -6.44 -1.60 9.67
C ALA A 124 -6.68 -0.09 9.63
N ASP A 125 -6.18 0.60 8.60
CA ASP A 125 -6.48 2.02 8.39
C ASP A 125 -7.93 2.23 8.00
N TYR A 126 -8.46 1.41 7.07
CA TYR A 126 -9.86 1.53 6.65
C TYR A 126 -10.83 1.28 7.80
N ASP A 127 -10.51 0.37 8.71
CA ASP A 127 -11.34 0.08 9.88
C ASP A 127 -11.35 1.22 10.92
N ARG A 128 -10.34 2.11 10.90
CA ARG A 128 -10.13 3.16 11.91
C ARG A 128 -10.27 4.59 11.40
N LEU A 129 -10.19 4.80 10.09
CA LEU A 129 -10.46 6.10 9.48
C LEU A 129 -11.94 6.45 9.63
N SER A 130 -12.23 7.73 9.85
CA SER A 130 -13.63 8.14 9.95
C SER A 130 -14.28 8.07 8.55
N PRO A 131 -15.59 7.80 8.45
CA PRO A 131 -16.29 7.86 7.17
C PRO A 131 -16.09 9.21 6.45
N THR A 132 -16.05 10.31 7.20
CA THR A 132 -15.77 11.65 6.66
C THR A 132 -14.37 11.75 6.04
N ASP A 133 -13.35 11.21 6.71
CA ASP A 133 -11.98 11.20 6.17
C ASP A 133 -11.90 10.39 4.87
N LEU A 134 -12.55 9.22 4.85
CA LEU A 134 -12.60 8.37 3.65
C LEU A 134 -13.31 9.06 2.49
N LEU A 135 -14.41 9.78 2.75
CA LEU A 135 -15.10 10.59 1.74
C LEU A 135 -14.21 11.72 1.20
N ILE A 136 -13.43 12.38 2.06
CA ILE A 136 -12.48 13.43 1.62
C ILE A 136 -11.39 12.82 0.74
N LEU A 137 -10.85 11.66 1.11
CA LEU A 137 -9.83 10.95 0.34
C LEU A 137 -10.34 10.50 -1.02
N ASP A 138 -11.56 9.97 -1.09
CA ASP A 138 -12.19 9.54 -2.34
C ASP A 138 -12.45 10.73 -3.28
N LYS A 139 -12.91 11.87 -2.75
CA LYS A 139 -13.08 13.11 -3.53
C LYS A 139 -11.75 13.68 -4.04
N ARG A 140 -10.66 13.50 -3.31
CA ARG A 140 -9.30 13.94 -3.70
C ARG A 140 -8.64 13.04 -4.75
N ARG A 141 -9.28 11.94 -5.13
CA ARG A 141 -8.80 11.03 -6.20
C ARG A 141 -8.69 11.70 -7.59
N ASP A 142 -9.19 12.93 -7.72
CA ASP A 142 -9.12 13.86 -8.85
C ASP A 142 -9.75 13.35 -10.17
N PRO A 143 -10.53 14.20 -10.88
CA PRO A 143 -11.50 13.84 -11.90
C PRO A 143 -10.90 13.34 -13.22
N ARG A 144 -9.57 13.29 -13.34
CA ARG A 144 -8.88 12.74 -14.51
C ARG A 144 -9.06 11.22 -14.64
N GLN A 145 -9.23 10.51 -13.52
CA GLN A 145 -9.64 9.10 -13.53
C GLN A 145 -11.16 8.94 -13.75
N ALA A 146 -11.98 9.91 -13.35
CA ALA A 146 -13.42 9.90 -13.64
C ALA A 146 -13.69 10.11 -15.14
N ALA A 147 -12.95 10.99 -15.82
CA ALA A 147 -13.02 11.18 -17.26
C ALA A 147 -12.59 9.94 -18.07
N ALA A 148 -11.67 9.12 -17.52
CA ALA A 148 -11.28 7.84 -18.12
C ALA A 148 -12.31 6.71 -17.91
N GLY A 149 -13.32 6.92 -17.05
CA GLY A 149 -14.41 5.98 -16.79
C GLY A 149 -15.69 6.24 -17.59
N THR A 150 -15.82 7.40 -18.25
CA THR A 150 -17.03 7.80 -18.99
C THR A 150 -16.94 7.53 -20.50
N SER A 151 -15.83 6.98 -21.00
CA SER A 151 -15.79 6.37 -22.34
C SER A 151 -16.38 4.95 -22.32
N ALA A 152 -17.58 4.81 -21.77
CA ALA A 152 -18.50 3.77 -22.21
C ALA A 152 -18.93 4.17 -23.62
N GLY A 153 -18.19 3.68 -24.62
CA GLY A 153 -18.52 3.86 -26.02
C GLY A 153 -19.97 3.45 -26.29
N PRO A 154 -20.67 4.12 -27.22
CA PRO A 154 -22.03 3.74 -27.54
C PRO A 154 -22.01 2.29 -28.03
N LEU A 155 -22.94 1.50 -27.49
CA LEU A 155 -23.28 0.15 -27.94
C LEU A 155 -23.59 0.20 -29.45
N ALA A 156 -22.57 0.01 -30.29
CA ALA A 156 -22.78 -0.34 -31.68
C ALA A 156 -23.22 -1.80 -31.67
N SER A 157 -24.52 -2.00 -31.83
CA SER A 157 -25.13 -3.31 -32.01
C SER A 157 -24.58 -3.92 -33.28
N GLU A 158 -23.95 -5.08 -33.13
CA GLU A 158 -23.38 -5.88 -34.20
C GLU A 158 -24.49 -6.76 -34.81
N THR A 159 -24.35 -7.02 -36.11
CA THR A 159 -24.77 -8.24 -36.82
C THR A 159 -26.14 -8.26 -37.52
N THR A 160 -26.10 -8.07 -38.84
CA THR A 160 -26.47 -9.15 -39.77
C THR A 160 -25.84 -8.94 -41.15
N ALA A 161 -25.35 -10.07 -41.71
CA ALA A 161 -25.04 -10.35 -43.12
C ALA A 161 -23.54 -10.47 -43.51
N LYS A 162 -23.07 -11.73 -43.50
CA LYS A 162 -22.14 -12.28 -44.52
C LYS A 162 -22.97 -12.68 -45.77
N PRO A 163 -22.40 -13.05 -46.93
CA PRO A 163 -20.97 -13.15 -47.31
C PRO A 163 -20.64 -12.56 -48.71
N ARG A 164 -19.35 -12.46 -49.09
CA ARG A 164 -18.83 -13.12 -50.31
C ARG A 164 -17.30 -13.09 -50.34
N VAL A 165 -16.72 -14.26 -50.59
CA VAL A 165 -15.31 -14.51 -50.87
C VAL A 165 -15.02 -14.12 -52.31
N THR A 166 -13.95 -13.34 -52.53
CA THR A 166 -13.30 -13.24 -53.84
C THR A 166 -11.79 -13.33 -53.63
N LEU A 167 -11.21 -14.37 -54.23
CA LEU A 167 -9.77 -14.62 -54.36
C LEU A 167 -9.15 -13.60 -55.34
N VAL A 168 -8.02 -12.99 -54.97
CA VAL A 168 -7.03 -12.42 -55.90
C VAL A 168 -5.62 -12.73 -55.36
N PRO A 169 -4.70 -13.31 -56.16
CA PRO A 169 -3.33 -13.61 -55.74
C PRO A 169 -2.31 -12.56 -56.21
N GLY A 170 -1.24 -12.39 -55.43
CA GLY A 170 0.11 -12.07 -55.90
C GLY A 170 0.58 -10.61 -55.83
N ASN A 171 1.49 -10.31 -54.89
CA ASN A 171 2.81 -9.73 -55.21
C ASN A 171 3.71 -9.64 -53.97
N ASP A 172 5.00 -9.91 -54.20
CA ASP A 172 6.07 -10.10 -53.22
C ASP A 172 6.77 -8.81 -52.74
N ALA A 173 7.28 -8.92 -51.50
CA ALA A 173 8.51 -8.31 -50.93
C ALA A 173 8.49 -6.85 -50.41
N PRO A 174 9.52 -6.43 -49.64
CA PRO A 174 9.82 -6.87 -48.27
C PRO A 174 9.97 -5.67 -47.30
N GLY A 175 9.78 -5.87 -45.99
CA GLY A 175 10.01 -4.77 -45.04
C GLY A 175 9.72 -5.08 -43.57
N SER A 176 10.80 -5.36 -42.84
CA SER A 176 11.13 -4.91 -41.49
C SER A 176 10.10 -5.00 -40.34
N ALA A 177 10.58 -5.71 -39.30
CA ALA A 177 10.44 -5.40 -37.87
C ALA A 177 9.02 -5.34 -37.29
N GLN A 178 8.66 -6.41 -36.57
CA GLN A 178 7.72 -6.30 -35.45
C GLN A 178 8.33 -6.92 -34.20
N ASP A 179 8.61 -6.02 -33.25
CA ASP A 179 8.92 -6.26 -31.85
C ASP A 179 7.84 -7.09 -31.14
N PRO A 180 8.22 -7.86 -30.11
CA PRO A 180 7.28 -8.67 -29.34
C PRO A 180 6.29 -7.81 -28.54
N VAL A 181 5.05 -8.27 -28.59
CA VAL A 181 3.86 -7.74 -27.92
C VAL A 181 4.12 -7.35 -26.47
N ARG A 182 3.81 -6.09 -26.20
CA ARG A 182 3.68 -5.45 -24.89
C ARG A 182 2.76 -6.26 -23.98
N LEU A 183 3.33 -6.87 -22.93
CA LEU A 183 2.59 -7.32 -21.75
C LEU A 183 2.20 -6.10 -20.91
N THR A 184 1.13 -5.40 -21.30
CA THR A 184 0.53 -4.35 -20.49
C THR A 184 -0.59 -4.93 -19.60
N GLY A 185 -0.43 -4.77 -18.28
CA GLY A 185 -1.53 -4.30 -17.45
C GLY A 185 -2.23 -5.32 -16.57
N TRP A 186 -1.51 -5.97 -15.66
CA TRP A 186 -2.13 -6.50 -14.43
C TRP A 186 -2.20 -5.38 -13.41
N THR A 187 -3.33 -4.65 -13.33
CA THR A 187 -3.55 -3.73 -12.21
C THR A 187 -3.98 -4.53 -10.97
N TRP A 188 -3.22 -4.34 -9.89
CA TRP A 188 -3.35 -5.02 -8.61
C TRP A 188 -4.77 -4.98 -8.00
N SER A 189 -5.59 -4.00 -8.40
CA SER A 189 -6.99 -3.84 -8.01
C SER A 189 -7.85 -5.09 -8.27
N ARG A 190 -7.59 -5.87 -9.33
CA ARG A 190 -8.36 -7.07 -9.65
C ARG A 190 -7.98 -8.30 -8.82
N TRP A 191 -6.73 -8.42 -8.37
CA TRP A 191 -6.31 -9.52 -7.50
C TRP A 191 -6.90 -9.35 -6.09
N PHE A 192 -6.92 -8.12 -5.57
CA PHE A 192 -7.48 -7.81 -4.25
C PHE A 192 -9.02 -7.91 -4.23
N GLN A 193 -9.72 -7.50 -5.31
CA GLN A 193 -11.18 -7.68 -5.42
C GLN A 193 -11.61 -9.13 -5.58
N ARG A 194 -10.83 -10.01 -6.23
CA ARG A 194 -11.18 -11.43 -6.41
C ARG A 194 -11.15 -12.21 -5.09
N ARG A 195 -10.37 -11.78 -4.08
CA ARG A 195 -10.38 -12.38 -2.73
C ARG A 195 -11.59 -11.99 -1.86
N ARG A 196 -12.36 -10.96 -2.22
CA ARG A 196 -13.62 -10.62 -1.51
C ARG A 196 -14.76 -11.64 -1.70
N ARG A 197 -14.63 -12.61 -2.63
CA ARG A 197 -15.68 -13.63 -2.89
C ARG A 197 -15.41 -15.02 -2.30
N GLN A 198 -14.34 -15.22 -1.52
CA GLN A 198 -14.00 -16.54 -0.94
C GLN A 198 -13.84 -16.56 0.59
N ALA A 199 -14.30 -15.54 1.31
CA ALA A 199 -14.38 -15.57 2.77
C ALA A 199 -15.81 -15.32 3.26
N VAL A 200 -16.75 -16.11 2.72
CA VAL A 200 -17.93 -16.55 3.45
C VAL A 200 -17.68 -18.04 3.70
N VAL A 201 -17.94 -18.49 4.93
CA VAL A 201 -17.68 -19.84 5.48
C VAL A 201 -16.28 -20.04 6.09
N CYS A 202 -16.12 -19.58 7.33
CA CYS A 202 -15.95 -20.45 8.51
C CYS A 202 -15.61 -19.61 9.74
N TRP A 203 -16.65 -19.32 10.52
CA TRP A 203 -16.56 -19.14 11.95
C TRP A 203 -16.12 -20.47 12.61
N LEU A 204 -15.08 -20.44 13.45
CA LEU A 204 -15.11 -20.84 14.88
C LEU A 204 -13.69 -20.73 15.48
N PRO A 205 -13.51 -20.13 16.67
CA PRO A 205 -12.26 -20.22 17.42
C PRO A 205 -12.27 -21.50 18.25
N LEU A 206 -11.30 -22.38 18.00
CA LEU A 206 -11.00 -23.53 18.85
C LEU A 206 -9.60 -23.34 19.41
N TRP A 207 -9.51 -22.77 20.62
CA TRP A 207 -8.47 -23.15 21.58
C TRP A 207 -8.92 -22.76 23.00
N GLU A 208 -9.44 -23.75 23.71
CA GLU A 208 -9.44 -23.82 25.17
C GLU A 208 -8.00 -24.05 25.65
N SER A 209 -7.60 -23.37 26.72
CA SER A 209 -6.77 -23.97 27.78
C SER A 209 -6.80 -23.11 29.05
N PRO A 210 -6.62 -23.73 30.23
CA PRO A 210 -7.40 -23.41 31.42
C PRO A 210 -6.67 -22.54 32.45
N LEU A 211 -7.45 -21.82 33.24
CA LEU A 211 -7.06 -21.15 34.48
C LEU A 211 -6.72 -22.18 35.57
N PRO A 212 -5.65 -21.99 36.39
CA PRO A 212 -5.61 -22.61 37.70
C PRO A 212 -6.46 -21.80 38.70
N ALA A 213 -7.30 -22.55 39.41
CA ALA A 213 -8.27 -22.10 40.38
C ALA A 213 -7.64 -21.43 41.61
N VAL A 214 -8.32 -20.37 42.04
CA VAL A 214 -8.27 -19.78 43.38
C VAL A 214 -8.97 -20.70 44.38
N TRP A 215 -8.32 -21.02 45.50
CA TRP A 215 -8.93 -21.37 46.79
C TRP A 215 -8.32 -20.37 47.80
N GLY A 216 -9.05 -19.38 48.32
CA GLY A 216 -9.94 -19.49 49.51
C GLY A 216 -9.10 -19.41 50.80
N ARG A 217 -8.90 -18.23 51.42
CA ARG A 217 -9.62 -17.71 52.63
C ARG A 217 -9.69 -18.71 53.81
N THR A 218 -9.38 -18.42 55.09
CA THR A 218 -9.14 -17.19 55.89
C THR A 218 -8.55 -17.62 57.28
N PRO A 219 -8.72 -16.94 58.45
CA PRO A 219 -7.61 -16.40 59.26
C PRO A 219 -7.55 -16.98 60.70
N GLY A 220 -6.63 -16.51 61.56
CA GLY A 220 -6.74 -16.69 63.02
C GLY A 220 -5.42 -16.63 63.79
N PRO A 221 -5.42 -16.25 65.09
CA PRO A 221 -4.42 -15.35 65.69
C PRO A 221 -3.49 -16.01 66.74
N GLU A 222 -2.70 -15.17 67.44
CA GLU A 222 -1.89 -15.44 68.65
C GLU A 222 -0.56 -16.18 68.45
N ALA A 223 0.55 -15.95 69.17
CA ALA A 223 0.86 -15.11 70.32
C ALA A 223 2.39 -14.87 70.40
N MET A 224 2.76 -13.86 71.18
CA MET A 224 4.01 -13.67 71.94
C MET A 224 5.04 -14.81 71.91
N LEU A 225 6.28 -14.49 71.53
CA LEU A 225 7.46 -14.37 72.41
C LEU A 225 8.66 -13.85 71.63
#